data_AF-A0A9P1KL38-F1
#
_entry.id   AF-A0A9P1KL38-F1
#
_cell.length_a   1.000
_cell.length_b   1.000
_cell.length_c   1.000
_cell.angle_alpha   90.00
_cell.angle_beta   90.00
_cell.angle_gamma   90.00
#
_symmetry.space_group_name_H-M   'P 1'
#
loop_
_entity.id
_entity.type
_entity.pdbx_description
1 polymer ?
#
loop_
_entity_poly.entity_id
_entity_poly.type
_entity_poly.pdbx_seq_one_letter_code
_entity_poly.pdbx_strand_id
1 'polypeptide(L)'
;MIQSPSSIQSPNPVFARHETFHPRFGWLKKGFDQAEKDDRIFLAEDAPVRLGVGKNMVRSLRYWCQAFKILEGDRSLDPIRLTPLLSLNF
;
A
#
# COMPACT_ATOMS: atom_id res chain seq x y z
N MET A 1 20.46 -34.97 -2.98
CA MET A 1 19.19 -34.35 -3.43
C MET A 1 19.47 -32.89 -3.71
N ILE A 2 19.49 -32.49 -4.98
CA ILE A 2 19.68 -31.09 -5.38
C ILE A 2 18.33 -30.39 -5.21
N GLN A 3 18.26 -29.39 -4.32
CA GLN A 3 17.05 -28.58 -4.18
C GLN A 3 16.79 -27.88 -5.52
N SER A 4 15.59 -28.08 -6.07
CA SER A 4 15.12 -27.40 -7.27
C SER A 4 15.22 -25.88 -7.08
N PRO A 5 15.63 -25.10 -8.08
CA PRO A 5 15.64 -23.64 -7.97
C PRO A 5 14.22 -23.18 -7.62
N SER A 6 14.10 -22.40 -6.54
CA SER A 6 12.87 -21.73 -6.14
C SER A 6 12.24 -21.09 -7.37
N SER A 7 10.99 -21.44 -7.67
CA SER A 7 10.25 -20.86 -8.78
C SER A 7 10.37 -19.34 -8.72
N ILE A 8 10.99 -18.75 -9.74
CA ILE A 8 11.04 -17.30 -9.89
C ILE A 8 9.59 -16.87 -10.03
N GLN A 9 9.02 -16.25 -8.99
CA GLN A 9 7.68 -15.70 -9.07
C GLN A 9 7.69 -14.63 -10.16
N SER A 10 6.86 -14.81 -11.18
CA SER A 10 6.68 -13.82 -12.22
C SER A 10 6.11 -12.53 -11.60
N PRO A 11 6.59 -11.35 -12.00
CA PRO A 11 6.07 -10.10 -11.48
C PRO A 11 4.57 -10.00 -11.84
N ASN A 12 3.74 -9.63 -10.87
CA ASN A 12 2.35 -9.31 -11.11
C ASN A 12 2.27 -7.96 -11.85
N PRO A 13 1.88 -7.92 -13.14
CA PRO A 13 1.84 -6.68 -13.89
C PRO A 13 0.73 -5.77 -13.36
N VAL A 14 1.09 -4.58 -12.90
CA VAL A 14 0.15 -3.59 -12.38
C VAL A 14 0.31 -2.28 -13.14
N PHE A 15 -0.77 -1.85 -13.81
CA PHE A 15 -0.80 -0.61 -14.59
C PHE A 15 -1.91 0.33 -14.09
N ALA A 16 -1.71 1.63 -14.25
CA ALA A 16 -2.71 2.70 -14.04
C ALA A 16 -3.39 2.81 -12.65
N ARG A 17 -3.05 1.97 -11.67
CA ARG A 17 -3.62 2.03 -10.30
C ARG A 17 -3.30 3.33 -9.53
N HIS A 18 -2.31 4.09 -9.98
CA HIS A 18 -2.01 5.42 -9.44
C HIS A 18 -2.94 6.51 -9.99
N GLU A 19 -3.81 6.21 -10.96
CA GLU A 19 -4.78 7.17 -11.54
C GLU A 19 -4.11 8.50 -11.95
N THR A 20 -2.93 8.44 -12.58
CA THR A 20 -2.07 9.59 -12.97
C THR A 20 -1.49 10.43 -11.81
N PHE A 21 -1.83 10.14 -10.56
CA PHE A 21 -1.23 10.81 -9.40
C PHE A 21 0.18 10.29 -9.12
N HIS A 22 1.17 11.18 -9.19
CA HIS A 22 2.53 10.92 -8.73
C HIS A 22 2.59 10.77 -7.19
N PRO A 23 3.63 10.10 -6.64
CA PRO A 23 3.88 10.11 -5.20
C PRO A 23 4.01 11.54 -4.68
N ARG A 24 3.42 11.85 -3.53
CA ARG A 24 3.51 13.18 -2.91
C ARG A 24 4.21 13.10 -1.56
N PHE A 25 4.90 14.17 -1.19
CA PHE A 25 5.52 14.29 0.12
C PHE A 25 4.50 14.00 1.23
N GLY A 26 4.91 13.22 2.23
CA GLY A 26 4.09 12.83 3.37
C GLY A 26 3.04 11.74 3.10
N TRP A 27 2.77 11.33 1.84
CA TRP A 27 1.79 10.28 1.56
C TRP A 27 2.19 8.93 2.16
N LEU A 28 3.45 8.55 2.02
CA LEU A 28 3.98 7.29 2.54
C LEU A 28 3.88 7.20 4.06
N LYS A 29 4.38 8.22 4.77
CA LYS A 29 4.27 8.32 6.24
C LYS A 29 2.82 8.32 6.71
N LYS A 30 1.97 9.11 6.06
CA LYS A 30 0.54 9.17 6.38
C LYS A 30 -0.15 7.81 6.18
N GLY A 31 0.16 7.14 5.07
CA GLY A 31 -0.38 5.82 4.77
C GLY A 31 0.02 4.80 5.83
N PHE A 32 1.30 4.81 6.24
CA PHE A 32 1.81 3.99 7.34
C PHE A 32 1.10 4.30 8.67
N ASP A 33 1.10 5.56 9.11
CA ASP A 33 0.56 5.96 10.42
C ASP A 33 -0.93 5.64 10.60
N GLN A 34 -1.69 5.71 9.51
CA GLN A 34 -3.12 5.38 9.55
C GLN A 34 -3.34 3.87 9.41
N ALA A 35 -2.53 3.18 8.62
CA ALA A 35 -2.56 1.73 8.48
C ALA A 35 -2.20 0.99 9.77
N GLU A 36 -1.26 1.54 10.54
CA GLU A 36 -0.86 1.00 11.84
C GLU A 36 -2.03 1.01 12.83
N LYS A 37 -2.90 2.01 12.73
CA LYS A 37 -4.07 2.18 13.61
C LYS A 37 -5.30 1.42 13.11
N ASP A 38 -5.43 1.28 11.80
CA ASP A 38 -6.59 0.67 11.14
C ASP A 38 -6.15 0.02 9.82
N ASP A 39 -6.10 -1.31 9.83
CA ASP A 39 -5.73 -2.14 8.67
C ASP A 39 -6.76 -2.08 7.53
N ARG A 40 -7.90 -1.41 7.74
CA ARG A 40 -8.96 -1.18 6.75
C ARG A 40 -9.12 0.29 6.40
N ILE A 41 -8.21 1.18 6.82
CA ILE A 41 -8.28 2.63 6.55
C ILE A 41 -8.59 2.95 5.08
N PHE A 42 -7.99 2.25 4.13
CA PHE A 42 -8.19 2.51 2.70
C PHE A 42 -9.52 2.00 2.12
N LEU A 43 -10.28 1.25 2.92
CA LEU A 43 -11.60 0.70 2.59
C LEU A 43 -12.72 1.46 3.31
N ALA A 44 -12.38 2.24 4.35
CA ALA A 44 -13.32 2.98 5.14
C ALA A 44 -14.03 4.05 4.29
N GLU A 45 -15.32 4.26 4.56
CA GLU A 45 -16.12 5.28 3.86
C GLU A 45 -15.58 6.70 4.11
N ASP A 46 -15.07 6.93 5.32
CA ASP A 46 -14.49 8.18 5.80
C ASP A 46 -12.98 8.31 5.55
N ALA A 47 -12.39 7.38 4.78
CA ALA A 47 -10.97 7.41 4.42
C ALA A 47 -10.49 8.76 3.87
N PRO A 48 -11.25 9.48 3.00
CA PRO A 48 -10.85 10.80 2.52
C PRO A 48 -10.62 11.81 3.65
N VAL A 49 -11.47 11.77 4.68
CA VAL A 49 -11.40 12.67 5.84
C VAL A 49 -10.22 12.27 6.73
N ARG A 50 -10.11 10.99 7.07
CA ARG A 50 -9.04 10.47 7.96
C ARG A 50 -7.64 10.60 7.35
N LEU A 51 -7.52 10.45 6.03
CA LEU A 51 -6.28 10.64 5.28
C LEU A 51 -6.11 12.10 4.80
N GLY A 52 -7.10 12.96 4.94
CA GLY A 52 -7.06 14.34 4.44
C GLY A 52 -6.68 14.43 2.96
N VAL A 53 -7.28 13.59 2.12
CA VAL A 53 -7.08 13.57 0.66
C VAL A 53 -8.41 13.35 -0.06
N GLY A 54 -8.50 13.67 -1.35
CA GLY A 54 -9.71 13.41 -2.14
C GLY A 54 -9.97 11.91 -2.34
N LYS A 55 -11.23 11.54 -2.60
CA LYS A 55 -11.69 10.14 -2.79
C LYS A 55 -10.84 9.34 -3.78
N ASN A 56 -10.47 9.91 -4.92
CA ASN A 56 -9.64 9.23 -5.93
C ASN A 56 -8.18 9.10 -5.46
N MET A 57 -7.68 10.08 -4.71
CA MET A 57 -6.31 10.05 -4.19
C MET A 57 -6.11 8.95 -3.13
N VAL A 58 -7.16 8.51 -2.43
CA VAL A 58 -7.06 7.39 -1.47
C VAL A 58 -6.54 6.13 -2.16
N ARG A 59 -7.01 5.84 -3.38
CA ARG A 59 -6.57 4.67 -4.16
C ARG A 59 -5.13 4.79 -4.60
N SER A 60 -4.72 5.95 -5.09
CA SER A 60 -3.34 6.22 -5.49
C SER A 60 -2.38 6.19 -4.29
N LEU A 61 -2.79 6.72 -3.14
CA LEU A 61 -2.01 6.67 -1.91
C LEU A 61 -1.76 5.23 -1.47
N ARG A 62 -2.81 4.39 -1.46
CA ARG A 62 -2.68 2.95 -1.19
C ARG A 62 -1.71 2.30 -2.16
N TYR A 63 -1.88 2.55 -3.45
CA TYR A 63 -1.01 2.00 -4.49
C TYR A 63 0.46 2.35 -4.24
N TRP A 64 0.78 3.62 -3.97
CA TRP A 64 2.16 4.01 -3.71
C TRP A 64 2.72 3.34 -2.46
N CYS A 65 1.94 3.26 -1.38
CA CYS A 65 2.39 2.53 -0.20
C CYS A 65 2.66 1.05 -0.50
N GLN A 66 1.88 0.39 -1.37
CA GLN A 66 2.17 -0.99 -1.81
C GLN A 66 3.41 -1.08 -2.70
N ALA A 67 3.57 -0.14 -3.64
CA ALA A 67 4.70 -0.09 -4.57
C ALA A 67 6.04 0.11 -3.85
N PHE A 68 6.05 0.96 -2.82
CA PHE A 68 7.21 1.20 -1.94
C PHE A 68 7.38 0.14 -0.84
N LYS A 69 6.60 -0.95 -0.88
CA LYS A 69 6.64 -2.04 0.12
C LYS A 69 6.41 -1.52 1.54
N ILE A 70 5.54 -0.52 1.69
CA ILE A 70 5.02 -0.05 2.97
C ILE A 70 3.90 -0.92 3.48
N LEU A 71 3.04 -1.30 2.55
CA LEU A 71 1.86 -2.10 2.83
C LEU A 71 1.89 -3.36 1.97
N GLU A 72 1.51 -4.47 2.56
CA GLU A 72 1.21 -5.72 1.91
C GLU A 72 -0.30 -5.97 1.89
N GLY A 73 -0.78 -6.58 0.82
CA GLY A 73 -2.20 -6.85 0.59
C GLY A 73 -2.42 -7.15 -0.88
N ASP A 74 -2.90 -8.36 -1.18
CA ASP A 74 -2.91 -8.90 -2.53
C ASP A 74 -4.00 -8.24 -3.40
N ARG A 75 -5.13 -7.86 -2.80
CA ARG A 75 -6.28 -7.30 -3.51
C ARG A 75 -6.72 -5.95 -2.96
N SER A 76 -7.42 -5.19 -3.81
CA SER A 76 -7.97 -3.88 -3.48
C SER A 76 -9.01 -3.90 -2.35
N LEU A 77 -9.50 -5.07 -1.94
CA LEU A 77 -10.51 -5.24 -0.89
C LEU A 77 -9.95 -5.87 0.39
N ASP A 78 -8.68 -6.29 0.38
CA ASP A 78 -8.10 -6.95 1.55
C ASP A 78 -7.65 -5.89 2.57
N PRO A 79 -7.75 -6.19 3.88
CA PRO A 79 -7.03 -5.44 4.89
C PRO A 79 -5.53 -5.43 4.56
N ILE A 80 -4.88 -4.31 4.83
CA ILE A 80 -3.45 -4.15 4.60
C ILE A 80 -2.65 -4.62 5.81
N ARG A 81 -1.47 -5.18 5.56
CA ARG A 81 -0.47 -5.45 6.62
C ARG A 81 0.71 -4.51 6.45
N LEU A 82 1.26 -4.02 7.54
CA LEU A 82 2.56 -3.34 7.50
C LEU A 82 3.63 -4.36 7.12
N THR A 83 4.54 -4.00 6.23
CA THR A 83 5.63 -4.93 5.89
C THR A 83 6.66 -5.01 7.03
N PRO A 84 7.28 -6.17 7.26
CA PRO A 84 8.27 -6.34 8.32
C PRO A 84 9.51 -5.43 8.18
N LEU A 85 9.81 -4.95 6.97
CA LEU A 85 10.98 -4.12 6.68
C LEU A 85 10.90 -2.70 7.26
N LEU A 86 9.75 -2.32 7.84
CA LEU A 86 9.45 -0.94 8.26
C LEU A 86 9.27 -0.74 9.76
N SER A 87 9.52 -1.78 10.57
CA SER A 87 9.69 -1.61 12.01
C SER A 87 10.94 -0.78 12.38
N LEU A 88 11.78 -0.45 11.39
CA LEU A 88 12.96 0.40 11.52
C LEU A 88 12.63 1.84 11.08
N ASN A 89 12.04 2.60 12.01
CA ASN A 89 11.95 4.07 12.11
C ASN A 89 11.74 4.88 10.80
N PHE A 90 10.51 5.38 10.65
CA PHE A 90 10.13 6.52 9.80
C PHE A 90 9.94 7.81 10.62
#